data_AF-A0A110A7R5-F1
#
_entry.id   AF-A0A110A7R5-F1
#
_cell.length_a   1.000
_cell.length_b   1.000
_cell.length_c   1.000
_cell.angle_alpha   90.00
_cell.angle_beta   90.00
_cell.angle_gamma   90.00
#
_symmetry.space_group_name_H-M   'P 1'
#
loop_
_entity.id
_entity.type
_entity.pdbx_description
1 polymer ?
#
loop_
_entity_poly.entity_id
_entity_poly.type
_entity_poly.pdbx_seq_one_letter_code
_entity_poly.pdbx_strand_id
1 'polypeptide(L)'
;MAKKKNWYDYLWVASSLYLILGFFNILFAWLGLICFLVPLIMSFTGGEKGYCNRYCGRGQLLSIIGKRYSWNLPIPKWIYSKAFRYGFLTFFLVMFFQMLFSSYLVFAGTNSLKEVVTLLWSFSLPWSFASSSAPVANWVKQFAFGFYSVMLTSTSLGLITMFLFRPRTWCVYCPMGTMTQLICKAKYKE
;
A
#
# COMPACT_ATOMS: atom_id res chain seq x y z
N MET A 1 -2.11 -11.61 32.25
CA MET A 1 -1.04 -10.58 32.12
C MET A 1 -1.37 -9.67 30.96
N ALA A 2 -1.69 -8.39 31.22
CA ALA A 2 -1.91 -7.41 30.16
C ALA A 2 -0.55 -7.10 29.50
N LYS A 3 -0.38 -7.47 28.22
CA LYS A 3 0.81 -7.08 27.45
C LYS A 3 0.91 -5.56 27.43
N LYS A 4 2.05 -5.02 27.90
CA LYS A 4 2.38 -3.60 27.78
C LYS A 4 2.38 -3.25 26.28
N LYS A 5 1.48 -2.36 25.85
CA LYS A 5 1.42 -1.90 24.45
C LYS A 5 2.57 -0.94 24.22
N ASN A 6 3.33 -1.17 23.17
CA ASN A 6 4.42 -0.29 22.78
C ASN A 6 3.91 0.78 21.80
N TRP A 7 4.64 1.90 21.67
CA TRP A 7 4.25 3.01 20.77
C TRP A 7 3.94 2.54 19.34
N TYR A 8 4.73 1.60 18.83
CA TYR A 8 4.56 1.06 17.48
C TYR A 8 3.30 0.20 17.29
N ASP A 9 2.62 -0.24 18.37
CA ASP A 9 1.34 -0.95 18.27
C ASP A 9 0.18 -0.02 17.85
N TYR A 10 0.42 1.30 17.77
CA TYR A 10 -0.54 2.31 17.32
C TYR A 10 -0.33 2.76 15.86
N LEU A 11 0.65 2.20 15.13
CA LEU A 11 0.93 2.57 13.74
C LEU A 11 -0.22 2.25 12.77
N TRP A 12 -1.12 1.35 13.14
CA TRP A 12 -2.36 1.11 12.40
C TRP A 12 -3.30 2.33 12.42
N VAL A 13 -3.33 3.11 13.50
CA VAL A 13 -4.16 4.33 13.61
C VAL A 13 -3.69 5.37 12.60
N ALA A 14 -2.37 5.61 12.55
CA ALA A 14 -1.77 6.48 11.55
C ALA A 14 -2.08 6.00 10.12
N SER A 15 -2.08 4.67 9.92
CA SER A 15 -2.36 4.07 8.62
C SER A 15 -3.82 4.24 8.16
N SER A 16 -4.76 4.04 9.07
CA SER A 16 -6.17 4.31 8.82
C SER A 16 -6.42 5.80 8.60
N LEU A 17 -5.77 6.66 9.38
CA LEU A 17 -5.99 8.10 9.37
C LEU A 17 -5.61 8.69 8.01
N TYR A 18 -4.42 8.38 7.46
CA TYR A 18 -4.05 8.95 6.15
C TYR A 18 -4.93 8.42 5.00
N LEU A 19 -5.44 7.19 5.08
CA LEU A 19 -6.38 6.65 4.07
C LEU A 19 -7.71 7.39 4.12
N ILE A 20 -8.25 7.61 5.33
CA ILE A 20 -9.49 8.37 5.53
C ILE A 20 -9.30 9.81 5.09
N LEU A 21 -8.19 10.46 5.49
CA LEU A 21 -7.87 11.82 5.08
C LEU A 21 -7.72 11.95 3.56
N GLY A 22 -7.12 10.96 2.89
CA GLY A 22 -7.00 10.93 1.43
C GLY A 22 -8.34 10.87 0.69
N PHE A 23 -9.38 10.32 1.31
CA PHE A 23 -10.75 10.33 0.78
C PHE A 23 -11.37 11.73 0.80
N PHE A 24 -11.07 12.53 1.83
CA PHE A 24 -11.56 13.91 1.95
C PHE A 24 -10.70 14.90 1.17
N ASN A 25 -9.38 14.73 1.15
CA ASN A 25 -8.47 15.59 0.40
C ASN A 25 -7.30 14.77 -0.14
N ILE A 26 -7.22 14.71 -1.48
CA ILE A 26 -6.28 13.85 -2.18
C ILE A 26 -4.81 14.18 -1.86
N LEU A 27 -4.49 15.43 -1.50
CA LEU A 27 -3.11 15.84 -1.19
C LEU A 27 -2.53 15.08 0.01
N PHE A 28 -3.35 14.59 0.93
CA PHE A 28 -2.86 13.77 2.05
C PHE A 28 -2.32 12.41 1.62
N ALA A 29 -2.55 11.97 0.37
CA ALA A 29 -1.93 10.77 -0.19
C ALA A 29 -0.39 10.85 -0.14
N TRP A 30 0.20 12.05 -0.18
CA TRP A 30 1.64 12.26 -0.03
C TRP A 30 2.19 11.79 1.33
N LEU A 31 1.40 11.88 2.41
CA LEU A 31 1.80 11.35 3.72
C LEU A 31 1.94 9.81 3.68
N GLY A 32 1.14 9.15 2.85
CA GLY A 32 1.22 7.71 2.63
C GLY A 32 2.55 7.26 1.99
N LEU A 33 3.27 8.17 1.32
CA LEU A 33 4.58 7.89 0.73
C LEU A 33 5.61 7.53 1.81
N ILE A 34 5.50 8.13 3.00
CA ILE A 34 6.35 7.82 4.16
C ILE A 34 6.22 6.33 4.53
N CYS A 35 5.00 5.80 4.53
CA CYS A 35 4.72 4.39 4.83
C CYS A 35 5.33 3.42 3.79
N PHE A 36 5.52 3.89 2.55
CA PHE A 36 6.17 3.13 1.48
C PHE A 36 7.71 3.23 1.53
N LEU A 37 8.26 4.41 1.84
CA LEU A 37 9.71 4.64 1.84
C LEU A 37 10.40 4.05 3.08
N VAL A 38 9.82 4.17 4.26
CA VAL A 38 10.42 3.68 5.51
C VAL A 38 10.80 2.18 5.46
N PRO A 39 9.92 1.25 5.02
CA PRO A 39 10.31 -0.17 4.89
C PRO A 39 11.46 -0.40 3.91
N LEU A 40 11.50 0.36 2.80
CA LEU A 40 12.56 0.22 1.81
C LEU A 40 13.90 0.69 2.40
N ILE A 41 13.93 1.88 3.01
CA ILE A 41 15.13 2.45 3.64
C ILE A 41 15.66 1.50 4.72
N MET A 42 14.78 1.02 5.62
CA MET A 42 15.17 0.06 6.67
C MET A 42 15.69 -1.26 6.10
N SER A 43 15.11 -1.75 4.99
CA SER A 43 15.59 -2.97 4.34
C SER A 43 16.98 -2.80 3.71
N PHE A 44 17.29 -1.60 3.19
CA PHE A 44 18.62 -1.29 2.65
C PHE A 44 19.67 -1.16 3.78
N THR A 45 19.37 -0.42 4.84
CA THR A 45 20.33 -0.15 5.92
C THR A 45 20.47 -1.32 6.89
N GLY A 46 19.35 -1.79 7.46
CA GLY A 46 19.32 -2.81 8.51
C GLY A 46 19.37 -4.26 8.02
N GLY A 47 19.16 -4.52 6.73
CA GLY A 47 19.23 -5.87 6.15
C GLY A 47 18.16 -6.86 6.64
N GLU A 48 17.25 -6.44 7.53
CA GLU A 48 16.22 -7.29 8.11
C GLU A 48 14.80 -6.88 7.71
N LYS A 49 13.88 -7.84 7.74
CA LYS A 49 12.44 -7.60 7.52
C LYS A 49 11.72 -7.03 8.77
N GLY A 50 12.45 -6.34 9.64
CA GLY A 50 11.96 -5.83 10.92
C GLY A 50 10.70 -4.98 10.75
N TYR A 51 10.68 -4.11 9.74
CA TYR A 51 9.53 -3.25 9.46
C TYR A 51 8.26 -4.05 9.12
N CYS A 52 8.32 -4.93 8.11
CA CYS A 52 7.17 -5.71 7.68
C CYS A 52 6.65 -6.66 8.77
N ASN A 53 7.53 -7.16 9.65
CA ASN A 53 7.14 -8.10 10.70
C ASN A 53 6.54 -7.41 11.94
N ARG A 54 7.13 -6.27 12.36
CA ARG A 54 6.84 -5.65 13.66
C ARG A 54 6.18 -4.26 13.57
N TYR A 55 6.53 -3.47 12.57
CA TYR A 55 6.14 -2.04 12.47
C TYR A 55 5.10 -1.73 11.39
N CYS A 56 4.74 -2.68 10.53
CA CYS A 56 3.79 -2.43 9.44
C CYS A 56 2.38 -2.10 9.98
N GLY A 57 2.01 -0.82 9.96
CA GLY A 57 0.72 -0.34 10.46
C GLY A 57 -0.47 -0.97 9.73
N ARG A 58 -0.38 -1.20 8.41
CA ARG A 58 -1.42 -1.93 7.66
C ARG A 58 -1.53 -3.40 8.08
N GLY A 59 -0.41 -4.07 8.32
CA GLY A 59 -0.42 -5.46 8.80
C GLY A 59 -1.03 -5.59 10.20
N GLN A 60 -0.80 -4.59 11.06
CA GLN A 60 -1.46 -4.47 12.36
C GLN A 60 -2.98 -4.23 12.21
N LEU A 61 -3.39 -3.33 11.32
CA LEU A 61 -4.79 -3.05 11.00
C LEU A 61 -5.53 -4.34 10.61
N LEU A 62 -5.02 -5.08 9.62
CA LEU A 62 -5.64 -6.32 9.16
C LEU A 62 -5.68 -7.38 10.26
N SER A 63 -4.66 -7.43 11.12
CA SER A 63 -4.61 -8.35 12.25
C SER A 63 -5.64 -8.03 13.34
N ILE A 64 -5.90 -6.75 13.61
CA ILE A 64 -6.86 -6.30 14.63
C ILE A 64 -8.29 -6.52 14.12
N ILE A 65 -8.61 -6.03 12.92
CA ILE A 65 -9.95 -6.18 12.34
C ILE A 65 -10.22 -7.67 12.05
N GLY A 66 -9.23 -8.40 11.55
CA GLY A 66 -9.39 -9.80 11.18
C GLY A 66 -9.57 -10.73 12.36
N LYS A 67 -9.14 -10.34 13.58
CA LYS A 67 -9.45 -11.12 14.78
C LYS A 67 -10.96 -11.25 15.03
N ARG A 68 -11.76 -10.27 14.57
CA ARG A 68 -13.22 -10.24 14.78
C ARG A 68 -14.03 -10.64 13.53
N TYR A 69 -13.53 -10.31 12.34
CA TYR A 69 -14.32 -10.43 11.09
C TYR A 69 -13.80 -11.49 10.11
N SER A 70 -12.64 -12.10 10.35
CA SER A 70 -12.09 -13.11 9.45
C SER A 70 -12.79 -14.47 9.63
N TRP A 71 -13.10 -15.14 8.52
CA TRP A 71 -13.54 -16.54 8.52
C TRP A 71 -12.41 -17.52 8.86
N ASN A 72 -11.18 -17.02 9.00
CA ASN A 72 -9.99 -17.75 9.42
C ASN A 72 -9.66 -18.99 8.57
N LEU A 73 -10.12 -19.00 7.30
CA LEU A 73 -9.85 -20.09 6.37
C LEU A 73 -8.33 -20.26 6.16
N PRO A 74 -7.86 -21.51 5.98
CA PRO A 74 -6.46 -21.77 5.68
C PRO A 74 -6.07 -21.09 4.36
N ILE A 75 -4.86 -20.53 4.34
CA ILE A 75 -4.35 -19.84 3.15
C ILE A 75 -4.06 -20.89 2.07
N PRO A 76 -4.61 -20.77 0.85
CA PRO A 76 -4.37 -21.72 -0.22
C PRO A 76 -2.89 -21.75 -0.59
N LYS A 77 -2.36 -22.95 -0.83
CA LYS A 77 -0.92 -23.19 -1.08
C LYS A 77 -0.39 -22.38 -2.27
N TRP A 78 -1.23 -22.08 -3.26
CA TRP A 78 -0.84 -21.30 -4.44
C TRP A 78 -0.40 -19.86 -4.12
N ILE A 79 -0.95 -19.22 -3.07
CA ILE A 79 -0.55 -17.87 -2.64
C ILE A 79 0.91 -17.83 -2.13
N TYR A 80 1.41 -18.97 -1.62
CA TYR A 80 2.81 -19.09 -1.21
C TYR A 80 3.78 -19.32 -2.37
N SER A 81 3.27 -19.68 -3.55
CA SER A 81 4.12 -19.99 -4.70
C SER A 81 4.96 -18.78 -5.11
N LYS A 82 6.20 -19.04 -5.53
CA LYS A 82 7.10 -18.00 -6.05
C LYS A 82 6.48 -17.32 -7.27
N ALA A 83 5.82 -18.10 -8.14
CA ALA A 83 5.14 -17.61 -9.33
C ALA A 83 4.07 -16.55 -8.98
N PHE A 84 3.18 -16.85 -8.02
CA PHE A 84 2.14 -15.90 -7.61
C PHE A 84 2.75 -14.63 -6.97
N ARG A 85 3.74 -14.79 -6.08
CA ARG A 85 4.36 -13.63 -5.40
C ARG A 85 5.08 -12.70 -6.38
N TYR A 86 5.84 -13.24 -7.34
CA TYR A 86 6.52 -12.43 -8.34
C TYR A 86 5.57 -11.89 -9.40
N GLY A 87 4.58 -12.67 -9.83
CA GLY A 87 3.53 -12.19 -10.73
C GLY A 87 2.76 -11.01 -10.14
N PHE A 88 2.36 -11.12 -8.86
CA PHE A 88 1.68 -10.04 -8.15
C PHE A 88 2.58 -8.82 -7.94
N LEU A 89 3.86 -9.03 -7.61
CA LEU A 89 4.85 -7.95 -7.54
C LEU A 89 4.97 -7.21 -8.87
N THR A 90 5.13 -7.93 -9.97
CA THR A 90 5.22 -7.34 -11.32
C THR A 90 3.96 -6.57 -11.68
N PHE A 91 2.78 -7.14 -11.43
CA PHE A 91 1.50 -6.45 -11.63
C PHE A 91 1.46 -5.12 -10.86
N PHE A 92 1.85 -5.13 -9.59
CA PHE A 92 1.85 -3.93 -8.76
C PHE A 92 2.90 -2.89 -9.20
N LEU A 93 4.07 -3.35 -9.64
CA LEU A 93 5.12 -2.48 -10.18
C LEU A 93 4.68 -1.83 -11.50
N VAL A 94 4.05 -2.57 -12.41
CA VAL A 94 3.49 -2.02 -13.65
C VAL A 94 2.46 -0.93 -13.33
N MET A 95 1.57 -1.18 -12.37
CA MET A 95 0.59 -0.18 -11.95
C MET A 95 1.24 1.06 -11.35
N PHE A 96 2.32 0.90 -10.58
CA PHE A 96 3.09 2.00 -10.01
C PHE A 96 3.87 2.80 -11.07
N PHE A 97 4.52 2.13 -12.03
CA PHE A 97 5.23 2.80 -13.12
C PHE A 97 4.27 3.54 -14.05
N GLN A 98 3.09 2.98 -14.31
CA GLN A 98 2.06 3.66 -15.10
C GLN A 98 1.61 4.97 -14.45
N MET A 99 1.46 4.96 -13.11
CA MET A 99 1.15 6.18 -12.35
C MET A 99 2.26 7.22 -12.48
N LEU A 100 3.54 6.81 -12.33
CA LEU A 100 4.67 7.72 -12.48
C LEU A 100 4.74 8.32 -13.88
N PHE A 101 4.55 7.49 -14.91
CA PHE A 101 4.52 7.92 -16.31
C PHE A 101 3.38 8.90 -16.57
N SER A 102 2.18 8.62 -16.07
CA SER A 102 1.04 9.55 -16.19
C SER A 102 1.30 10.88 -15.50
N SER A 103 1.94 10.86 -14.33
CA SER A 103 2.32 12.08 -13.59
C SER A 103 3.39 12.88 -14.33
N TYR A 104 4.35 12.19 -14.95
CA TYR A 104 5.37 12.79 -15.80
C TYR A 104 4.79 13.44 -17.05
N LEU A 105 3.81 12.81 -17.73
CA LEU A 105 3.14 13.40 -18.89
C LEU A 105 2.36 14.68 -18.54
N VAL A 106 1.76 14.75 -17.35
CA VAL A 106 1.11 15.98 -16.86
C VAL A 106 2.16 17.05 -16.52
N PHE A 107 3.31 16.66 -16.00
CA PHE A 107 4.44 17.58 -15.79
C PHE A 107 5.00 18.12 -17.12
N ALA A 108 5.13 17.28 -18.14
CA ALA A 108 5.55 17.65 -19.50
C ALA A 108 4.49 18.46 -20.27
N GLY A 109 3.30 18.68 -19.70
CA GLY A 109 2.23 19.46 -20.30
C GLY A 109 1.48 18.77 -21.44
N THR A 110 1.73 17.48 -21.68
CA THR A 110 1.16 16.74 -22.82
C THR A 110 -0.21 16.14 -22.55
N ASN A 111 -0.63 16.05 -21.28
CA ASN A 111 -1.92 15.48 -20.87
C ASN A 111 -2.65 16.40 -19.89
N SER A 112 -3.98 16.45 -19.99
CA SER A 112 -4.84 17.09 -19.00
C SER A 112 -4.93 16.25 -17.72
N LEU A 113 -5.24 16.94 -16.61
CA LEU A 113 -5.32 16.33 -15.28
C LEU A 113 -6.51 15.35 -15.22
N LYS A 114 -6.25 14.10 -14.82
CA LYS A 114 -7.28 13.06 -14.66
C LYS A 114 -7.64 12.93 -13.18
N GLU A 115 -8.75 13.54 -12.77
CA GLU A 115 -9.29 13.51 -11.39
C GLU A 115 -10.07 12.22 -11.08
N VAL A 116 -9.63 11.07 -11.59
CA VAL A 116 -10.33 9.79 -11.40
C VAL A 116 -9.42 8.80 -10.69
N VAL A 117 -9.92 8.25 -9.57
CA VAL A 117 -9.28 7.17 -8.83
C VAL A 117 -9.82 5.84 -9.35
N THR A 118 -8.95 5.02 -9.94
CA THR A 118 -9.28 3.70 -10.50
C THR A 118 -8.85 2.56 -9.57
N LEU A 119 -9.80 1.81 -9.02
CA LEU A 119 -9.55 0.55 -8.34
C LEU A 119 -9.18 -0.54 -9.35
N LEU A 120 -8.04 -1.20 -9.15
CA LEU A 120 -7.58 -2.32 -10.01
C LEU A 120 -7.64 -2.00 -11.51
N TRP A 121 -7.36 -0.75 -11.91
CA TRP A 121 -7.46 -0.27 -13.31
C TRP A 121 -8.88 -0.25 -13.93
N SER A 122 -9.83 -1.05 -13.44
CA SER A 122 -11.14 -1.24 -14.10
C SER A 122 -12.31 -0.54 -13.41
N PHE A 123 -12.21 -0.27 -12.10
CA PHE A 123 -13.32 0.29 -11.33
C PHE A 123 -13.04 1.74 -10.97
N SER A 124 -13.53 2.67 -11.78
CA SER A 124 -13.51 4.09 -11.46
C SER A 124 -14.44 4.38 -10.28
N LEU A 125 -13.89 4.93 -9.20
CA LEU A 125 -14.72 5.36 -8.07
C LEU A 125 -15.50 6.62 -8.48
N PRO A 126 -16.85 6.61 -8.44
CA PRO A 126 -17.67 7.76 -8.78
C PRO A 126 -17.75 8.73 -7.59
N TRP A 127 -16.62 8.97 -6.93
CA TRP A 127 -16.52 9.90 -5.81
C TRP A 127 -15.87 11.19 -6.29
N SER A 128 -16.54 12.32 -6.10
CA SER A 128 -15.94 13.64 -6.29
C SER A 128 -15.02 13.92 -5.12
N PHE A 129 -13.74 13.57 -5.28
CA PHE A 129 -12.73 14.00 -4.33
C PHE A 129 -12.77 15.52 -4.27
N ALA A 130 -12.80 16.09 -3.06
CA ALA A 130 -12.65 17.53 -2.92
C ALA A 130 -11.20 17.86 -3.29
N SER A 131 -10.96 18.09 -4.58
CA SER A 131 -9.72 18.63 -5.13
C SER A 131 -9.60 20.00 -4.49
N SER A 132 -8.79 20.09 -3.45
CA SER A 132 -8.60 21.33 -2.74
C SER A 132 -8.27 22.42 -3.76
N SER A 133 -8.98 23.54 -3.68
CA SER A 133 -8.76 24.80 -4.39
C SER A 133 -7.37 25.41 -4.09
N ALA A 134 -6.48 24.64 -3.47
CA ALA A 134 -5.11 24.98 -3.21
C ALA A 134 -4.34 25.17 -4.53
N PRO A 135 -3.53 26.23 -4.66
CA PRO A 135 -2.74 26.56 -5.85
C PRO A 135 -1.50 25.66 -5.91
N VAL A 136 -1.71 24.36 -6.09
CA VAL A 136 -0.64 23.36 -6.18
C VAL A 136 -0.52 22.88 -7.61
N ALA A 137 0.71 22.64 -8.08
CA ALA A 137 0.98 22.23 -9.45
C ALA A 137 0.20 20.97 -9.87
N ASN A 138 -0.25 20.94 -11.12
CA ASN A 138 -1.12 19.88 -11.66
C ASN A 138 -0.51 18.47 -11.54
N TRP A 139 0.82 18.35 -11.67
CA TRP A 139 1.51 17.07 -11.51
C TRP A 139 1.43 16.52 -10.07
N VAL A 140 1.40 17.39 -9.05
CA VAL A 140 1.30 17.00 -7.64
C VAL A 140 -0.06 16.38 -7.36
N LYS A 141 -1.11 16.99 -7.94
CA LYS A 141 -2.49 16.46 -7.87
C LYS A 141 -2.59 15.13 -8.62
N GLN A 142 -2.04 15.04 -9.82
CA GLN A 142 -2.03 13.80 -10.61
C GLN A 142 -1.32 12.64 -9.88
N PHE A 143 -0.16 12.91 -9.29
CA PHE A 143 0.56 11.92 -8.49
C PHE A 143 -0.26 11.47 -7.29
N ALA A 144 -0.88 12.41 -6.57
CA ALA A 144 -1.70 12.11 -5.41
C ALA A 144 -2.90 11.20 -5.78
N PHE A 145 -3.59 11.49 -6.88
CA PHE A 145 -4.68 10.65 -7.39
C PHE A 145 -4.22 9.22 -7.69
N GLY A 146 -3.14 9.07 -8.46
CA GLY A 146 -2.65 7.74 -8.81
C GLY A 146 -2.09 6.98 -7.60
N PHE A 147 -1.40 7.66 -6.69
CA PHE A 147 -0.83 7.02 -5.51
C PHE A 147 -1.93 6.55 -4.55
N TYR A 148 -2.94 7.40 -4.32
CA TYR A 148 -4.12 7.02 -3.56
C TYR A 148 -4.85 5.82 -4.19
N SER A 149 -4.97 5.80 -5.53
CA SER A 149 -5.53 4.67 -6.28
C SER A 149 -4.82 3.35 -6.02
N VAL A 150 -3.49 3.37 -6.03
CA VAL A 150 -2.64 2.21 -5.77
C VAL A 150 -2.78 1.75 -4.32
N MET A 151 -2.75 2.70 -3.37
CA MET A 151 -2.93 2.42 -1.95
C MET A 151 -4.31 1.81 -1.66
N LEU A 152 -5.37 2.42 -2.19
CA LEU A 152 -6.74 1.99 -1.99
C LEU A 152 -6.95 0.59 -2.58
N THR A 153 -6.48 0.33 -3.80
CA THR A 153 -6.50 -0.99 -4.42
C THR A 153 -5.85 -2.05 -3.53
N SER A 154 -4.66 -1.75 -2.99
CA SER A 154 -3.93 -2.67 -2.12
C SER A 154 -4.66 -2.93 -0.80
N THR A 155 -5.32 -1.92 -0.24
CA THR A 155 -6.09 -2.02 1.01
C THR A 155 -7.38 -2.81 0.78
N SER A 156 -8.09 -2.57 -0.32
CA SER A 156 -9.30 -3.31 -0.69
C SER A 156 -9.00 -4.80 -0.87
N LEU A 157 -7.96 -5.15 -1.63
CA LEU A 157 -7.53 -6.56 -1.74
C LEU A 157 -7.09 -7.14 -0.39
N GLY A 158 -6.42 -6.34 0.43
CA GLY A 158 -6.03 -6.72 1.79
C GLY A 158 -7.21 -7.05 2.68
N LEU A 159 -8.27 -6.23 2.64
CA LEU A 159 -9.52 -6.44 3.39
C LEU A 159 -10.28 -7.67 2.87
N ILE A 160 -10.41 -7.84 1.56
CA ILE A 160 -11.08 -9.01 0.95
C ILE A 160 -10.38 -10.31 1.37
N THR A 161 -9.05 -10.36 1.22
CA THR A 161 -8.30 -11.57 1.59
C THR A 161 -8.23 -11.81 3.09
N MET A 162 -8.33 -10.75 3.90
CA MET A 162 -8.45 -10.85 5.35
C MET A 162 -9.83 -11.38 5.77
N PHE A 163 -10.91 -10.96 5.10
CA PHE A 163 -12.26 -11.41 5.41
C PHE A 163 -12.41 -12.92 5.14
N LEU A 164 -11.90 -13.37 4.00
CA LEU A 164 -11.97 -14.78 3.59
C LEU A 164 -10.97 -15.66 4.33
N PHE A 165 -9.68 -15.31 4.33
CA PHE A 165 -8.60 -16.13 4.86
C PHE A 165 -8.07 -15.57 6.18
N ARG A 166 -7.00 -16.18 6.72
CA ARG A 166 -6.33 -15.71 7.93
C ARG A 166 -6.05 -14.19 7.93
N PRO A 167 -6.08 -13.52 9.10
CA PRO A 167 -5.96 -12.07 9.20
C PRO A 167 -4.71 -11.42 8.56
N ARG A 168 -3.62 -12.18 8.41
CA ARG A 168 -2.36 -11.73 7.82
C ARG A 168 -2.06 -12.31 6.44
N THR A 169 -3.08 -12.80 5.73
CA THR A 169 -2.92 -13.40 4.39
C THR A 169 -2.32 -12.42 3.39
N TRP A 170 -2.78 -11.16 3.40
CA TRP A 170 -2.21 -10.09 2.58
C TRP A 170 -0.69 -9.93 2.76
N CYS A 171 -0.20 -10.04 4.00
CA CYS A 171 1.22 -9.88 4.29
C CYS A 171 2.10 -10.95 3.64
N VAL A 172 1.53 -12.10 3.24
CA VAL A 172 2.25 -13.22 2.62
C VAL A 172 2.69 -12.92 1.18
N TYR A 173 1.84 -12.21 0.42
CA TYR A 173 2.08 -11.88 -0.99
C TYR A 173 2.18 -10.37 -1.24
N CYS A 174 2.18 -9.57 -0.17
CA CYS A 174 2.37 -8.13 -0.22
C CYS A 174 3.62 -7.75 -1.04
N PRO A 175 3.49 -6.85 -2.02
CA PRO A 175 4.60 -6.50 -2.92
C PRO A 175 5.79 -5.93 -2.16
N MET A 176 5.54 -5.11 -1.12
CA MET A 176 6.59 -4.59 -0.24
C MET A 176 7.31 -5.69 0.55
N GLY A 177 6.58 -6.70 1.01
CA GLY A 177 7.20 -7.83 1.71
C GLY A 177 8.09 -8.66 0.78
N THR A 178 7.68 -8.84 -0.48
CA THR A 178 8.46 -9.53 -1.50
C THR A 178 9.68 -8.70 -1.94
N MET A 179 9.52 -7.39 -2.11
CA MET A 179 10.60 -6.48 -2.51
C MET A 179 11.68 -6.36 -1.43
N THR A 180 11.31 -6.12 -0.18
CA THR A 180 12.26 -6.10 0.95
C THR A 180 12.95 -7.45 1.12
N GLN A 181 12.23 -8.56 0.91
CA GLN A 181 12.85 -9.90 0.89
C GLN A 181 13.92 -10.05 -0.19
N LEU A 182 13.69 -9.53 -1.40
CA LEU A 182 14.66 -9.57 -2.48
C LEU A 182 15.90 -8.73 -2.14
N ILE A 183 15.70 -7.51 -1.62
CA ILE A 183 16.79 -6.60 -1.21
C ILE A 183 17.66 -7.27 -0.13
N CYS A 184 17.05 -7.80 0.94
CA CYS A 184 17.78 -8.52 1.98
C CYS A 184 18.54 -9.71 1.41
N LYS A 185 17.91 -10.52 0.54
CA LYS A 185 18.56 -11.68 -0.07
C LYS A 185 19.73 -11.31 -0.97
N ALA A 186 19.64 -10.20 -1.71
CA ALA A 186 20.74 -9.70 -2.52
C ALA A 186 21.92 -9.31 -1.61
N LYS A 187 21.65 -8.57 -0.52
CA LYS A 187 22.67 -8.13 0.44
C LYS A 187 23.36 -9.28 1.20
N TYR A 188 22.66 -10.37 1.49
CA TYR A 188 23.25 -11.54 2.16
C TYR A 188 23.91 -12.55 1.20
N LYS A 189 23.79 -12.33 -0.12
CA LYS A 189 24.47 -13.15 -1.13
C LYS A 189 25.82 -12.56 -1.55
N GLU A 190 26.11 -11.34 -1.10
CA GLU A 190 27.43 -10.71 -1.05
C GLU A 190 28.11 -11.07 0.27
#